data_AF-A0A520J1B4-F1
#
_entry.id   AF-A0A520J1B4-F1
#
_cell.length_a   1.000
_cell.length_b   1.000
_cell.length_c   1.000
_cell.angle_alpha   90.00
_cell.angle_beta   90.00
_cell.angle_gamma   90.00
#
_symmetry.space_group_name_H-M   'P 1'
#
loop_
_entity.id
_entity.type
_entity.pdbx_description
1 polymer ?
#
loop_
_entity_poly.entity_id
_entity_poly.type
_entity_poly.pdbx_seq_one_letter_code
_entity_poly.pdbx_strand_id
1 'polypeptide(L)'
;MTDFLLELRSEEIPARMQSKAREDLAKLFTAELAKAGIAASAIVTYATPRRLTLIARDLPLETAAVSEETKGPKTSAPPQALEGFLRKTGLTREQLIDRNGTLFAVTEKPGRATAAVLAEAIPAIVRAFPWPKSMRWGDASASTESLRWVRPLQGIVALLGEEIVPFEIAGIASGAATLGHRFHHPYQITIGGAHDYVEKLRACHVIVDHDERATLIRDHAREAAMQAGLELIEDEGLVAENAGLTEWPIPLLGQFDPAFLDVPPEVIQLTARVNQKYFVCRGADGKLANAFVCTANIAAHDGGAKIVEGNRKVLAARLSDAKFFYDTDLKVPLEEQ
;
A
#
# COMPACT_ATOMS: atom_id res chain seq x y z
N MET A 1 0.77 23.55 13.34
CA MET A 1 0.48 22.49 12.35
C MET A 1 1.62 21.49 12.40
N THR A 2 1.37 20.23 12.10
CA THR A 2 2.38 19.18 12.07
C THR A 2 1.98 18.08 11.10
N ASP A 3 2.92 17.22 10.75
CA ASP A 3 2.67 16.10 9.84
C ASP A 3 2.17 14.87 10.60
N PHE A 4 1.33 14.08 9.95
CA PHE A 4 0.93 12.77 10.43
C PHE A 4 1.51 11.67 9.56
N LEU A 5 2.17 10.69 10.17
CA LEU A 5 2.67 9.47 9.54
C LEU A 5 1.83 8.29 10.01
N LEU A 6 1.34 7.50 9.06
CA LEU A 6 0.76 6.18 9.28
C LEU A 6 1.51 5.14 8.45
N GLU A 7 2.01 4.09 9.09
CA GLU A 7 2.45 2.86 8.44
C GLU A 7 1.58 1.68 8.90
N LEU A 8 1.07 0.92 7.94
CA LEU A 8 0.41 -0.37 8.16
C LEU A 8 1.32 -1.47 7.58
N ARG A 9 2.06 -2.15 8.46
CA ARG A 9 2.97 -3.23 8.07
C ARG A 9 2.25 -4.57 8.12
N SER A 10 2.33 -5.37 7.06
CA SER A 10 1.70 -6.70 6.95
C SER A 10 2.65 -7.74 6.34
N GLU A 11 2.21 -9.00 6.28
CA GLU A 11 2.81 -9.95 5.32
C GLU A 11 2.55 -9.50 3.87
N GLU A 12 3.17 -10.21 2.92
CA GLU A 12 3.30 -9.79 1.52
C GLU A 12 1.97 -9.51 0.79
N ILE A 13 1.71 -8.22 0.57
CA ILE A 13 0.64 -7.63 -0.23
C ILE A 13 0.93 -7.92 -1.70
N PRO A 14 0.00 -8.54 -2.44
CA PRO A 14 0.18 -8.78 -3.88
C PRO A 14 0.45 -7.47 -4.64
N ALA A 15 1.51 -7.44 -5.45
CA ALA A 15 1.95 -6.25 -6.20
C ALA A 15 0.81 -5.55 -6.95
N ARG A 16 -0.03 -6.33 -7.65
CA ARG A 16 -1.20 -5.83 -8.40
C ARG A 16 -2.25 -5.07 -7.57
N MET A 17 -2.23 -5.18 -6.24
CA MET A 17 -3.18 -4.50 -5.35
C MET A 17 -2.62 -3.22 -4.74
N GLN A 18 -1.31 -2.99 -4.81
CA GLN A 18 -0.63 -1.96 -4.04
C GLN A 18 -0.98 -0.53 -4.50
N SER A 19 -0.97 -0.26 -5.82
CA SER A 19 -1.29 1.09 -6.33
C SER A 19 -2.70 1.54 -5.92
N LYS A 20 -3.69 0.67 -6.15
CA LYS A 20 -5.08 0.94 -5.77
C LYS A 20 -5.24 1.13 -4.26
N ALA A 21 -4.50 0.36 -3.46
CA ALA A 21 -4.50 0.49 -2.01
C ALA A 21 -3.93 1.85 -1.53
N ARG A 22 -2.88 2.38 -2.18
CA ARG A 22 -2.39 3.74 -1.88
C ARG A 22 -3.48 4.79 -2.09
N GLU A 23 -4.15 4.72 -3.24
CA GLU A 23 -5.24 5.63 -3.58
C GLU A 23 -6.42 5.51 -2.62
N ASP A 24 -6.83 4.29 -2.28
CA ASP A 24 -7.93 4.05 -1.33
C ASP A 24 -7.58 4.54 0.06
N LEU A 25 -6.34 4.36 0.53
CA LEU A 25 -5.90 4.87 1.82
C LEU A 25 -5.99 6.41 1.86
N ALA A 26 -5.46 7.10 0.84
CA ALA A 26 -5.55 8.56 0.76
C ALA A 26 -7.00 9.04 0.74
N LYS A 27 -7.86 8.40 -0.05
CA LYS A 27 -9.28 8.75 -0.18
C LYS A 27 -10.05 8.54 1.13
N LEU A 28 -9.90 7.37 1.76
CA LEU A 28 -10.55 7.04 3.02
C LEU A 28 -10.07 7.96 4.15
N PHE A 29 -8.76 8.19 4.22
CA PHE A 29 -8.17 9.10 5.21
C PHE A 29 -8.73 10.52 5.07
N THR A 30 -8.74 11.06 3.84
CA THR A 30 -9.33 12.38 3.57
C THR A 30 -10.80 12.44 3.98
N ALA A 31 -11.59 11.42 3.63
CA ALA A 31 -13.00 11.36 3.95
C ALA A 31 -13.27 11.27 5.46
N GLU A 32 -12.50 10.49 6.21
CA GLU A 32 -12.65 10.38 7.66
C GLU A 32 -12.28 11.68 8.38
N LEU A 33 -11.16 12.32 8.00
CA LEU A 33 -10.74 13.59 8.62
C LEU A 33 -11.70 14.74 8.32
N ALA A 34 -12.29 14.76 7.11
CA ALA A 34 -13.28 15.77 6.73
C ALA A 34 -14.53 15.75 7.64
N LYS A 35 -14.89 14.59 8.22
CA LYS A 35 -16.00 14.50 9.20
C LYS A 35 -15.75 15.32 10.47
N ALA A 36 -14.48 15.54 10.80
CA ALA A 36 -14.04 16.36 11.93
C ALA A 36 -13.61 17.77 11.50
N GLY A 37 -13.85 18.16 10.24
CA GLY A 37 -13.43 19.46 9.69
C GLY A 37 -11.91 19.60 9.52
N ILE A 38 -11.18 18.49 9.50
CA ILE A 38 -9.73 18.49 9.28
C ILE A 38 -9.43 18.22 7.80
N ALA A 39 -8.53 19.00 7.22
CA ALA A 39 -7.99 18.78 5.88
C ALA A 39 -6.46 18.85 5.92
N ALA A 40 -5.80 17.93 5.23
CA ALA A 40 -4.36 17.97 5.01
C ALA A 40 -4.02 18.87 3.81
N SER A 41 -2.88 19.56 3.86
CA SER A 41 -2.40 20.36 2.72
C SER A 41 -1.96 19.47 1.55
N ALA A 42 -1.36 18.32 1.88
CA ALA A 42 -0.94 17.31 0.94
C ALA A 42 -0.99 15.92 1.59
N ILE A 43 -1.18 14.89 0.77
CA ILE A 43 -1.11 13.49 1.19
C ILE A 43 -0.15 12.77 0.26
N VAL A 44 0.89 12.18 0.84
CA VAL A 44 1.84 11.31 0.14
C VAL A 44 1.58 9.88 0.59
N THR A 45 1.60 8.92 -0.33
CA THR A 45 1.38 7.52 -0.01
C THR A 45 2.46 6.64 -0.58
N TYR A 46 2.83 5.62 0.18
CA TYR A 46 3.82 4.62 -0.22
C TYR A 46 3.24 3.23 -0.08
N ALA A 47 3.74 2.29 -0.86
CA ALA A 47 3.43 0.88 -0.70
C ALA A 47 4.66 0.06 -1.02
N THR A 48 4.90 -0.98 -0.24
CA THR A 48 5.91 -2.02 -0.51
C THR A 48 5.22 -3.38 -0.46
N PRO A 49 5.90 -4.50 -0.79
CA PRO A 49 5.38 -5.83 -0.49
C PRO A 49 4.81 -5.96 0.92
N ARG A 50 5.36 -5.28 1.93
CA ARG A 50 4.97 -5.49 3.33
C ARG A 50 4.39 -4.27 4.01
N ARG A 51 4.13 -3.18 3.28
CA ARG A 51 3.73 -1.89 3.86
C ARG A 51 2.72 -1.18 3.00
N LEU A 52 1.81 -0.49 3.68
CA LEU A 52 1.00 0.56 3.11
C LEU A 52 1.11 1.78 4.03
N THR A 53 1.52 2.92 3.49
CA THR A 53 1.90 4.09 4.27
C THR A 53 1.26 5.35 3.73
N LEU A 54 0.94 6.28 4.64
CA LEU A 54 0.44 7.60 4.34
C LEU A 54 1.18 8.64 5.19
N ILE A 55 1.57 9.75 4.56
CA ILE A 55 2.04 10.97 5.22
C ILE A 55 1.08 12.10 4.85
N ALA A 56 0.37 12.63 5.83
CA ALA A 56 -0.46 13.83 5.67
C ALA A 56 0.30 15.04 6.20
N ARG A 57 0.35 16.11 5.40
CA ARG A 57 1.08 17.33 5.71
C ARG A 57 0.18 18.38 6.37
N ASP A 58 0.80 19.16 7.25
CA ASP A 58 0.23 20.37 7.86
C ASP A 58 -1.13 20.19 8.56
N LEU A 59 -1.32 19.09 9.29
CA LEU A 59 -2.51 18.93 10.11
C LEU A 59 -2.53 19.93 11.27
N PRO A 60 -3.70 20.52 11.60
CA PRO A 60 -3.86 21.27 12.84
C PRO A 60 -3.71 20.33 14.04
N LEU A 61 -3.33 20.86 15.21
CA LEU A 61 -3.22 20.04 16.42
C LEU A 61 -4.58 19.82 17.11
N GLU A 62 -5.54 20.67 16.80
CA GLU A 62 -6.91 20.62 17.31
C GLU A 62 -7.90 21.06 16.24
N THR A 63 -9.12 20.54 16.28
CA THR A 63 -10.23 21.02 15.45
C THR A 63 -10.73 22.37 15.97
N ALA A 64 -11.30 23.19 15.09
CA ALA A 64 -11.98 24.41 15.53
C ALA A 64 -13.17 24.06 16.47
N ALA A 65 -13.42 24.91 17.46
CA ALA A 65 -14.67 24.85 18.20
C ALA A 65 -15.83 25.19 17.26
N VAL A 66 -16.91 24.42 17.35
CA VAL A 66 -18.08 24.59 16.48
C VAL A 66 -19.28 24.98 17.33
N SER A 67 -19.91 26.09 17.00
CA SER A 67 -21.22 26.48 17.53
C SER A 67 -22.30 25.98 16.58
N GLU A 68 -23.09 24.98 16.99
CA GLU A 68 -24.24 24.51 16.25
C GLU A 68 -25.51 25.20 16.76
N GLU A 69 -26.19 25.90 15.86
CA GLU A 69 -27.47 26.54 16.16
C GLU A 69 -28.62 25.70 15.59
N THR A 70 -29.46 25.17 16.47
CA THR A 70 -30.68 24.46 16.08
C THR A 70 -31.89 25.37 16.30
N LYS A 71 -32.63 25.66 15.23
CA LYS A 71 -33.89 26.39 15.32
C LYS A 71 -34.96 25.55 15.99
N GLY A 72 -35.52 26.09 17.07
CA GLY A 72 -36.57 25.50 17.86
C GLY A 72 -37.96 26.09 17.57
N PRO A 73 -38.95 25.74 18.39
CA PRO A 73 -40.31 26.24 18.26
C PRO A 73 -40.40 27.74 18.63
N LYS A 74 -41.52 28.38 18.27
CA LYS A 74 -41.82 29.75 18.71
C LYS A 74 -41.91 29.83 20.23
N THR A 75 -41.62 30.98 20.83
CA THR A 75 -41.77 31.16 22.29
C THR A 75 -43.21 30.97 22.78
N SER A 76 -44.19 31.17 21.90
CA SER A 76 -45.61 30.93 22.14
C SER A 76 -46.08 29.50 21.84
N ALA A 77 -45.16 28.58 21.54
CA ALA A 77 -45.53 27.21 21.17
C ALA A 77 -46.06 26.41 22.37
N PRO A 78 -46.91 25.38 22.13
CA PRO A 78 -47.44 24.54 23.20
C PRO A 78 -46.33 23.88 24.04
N PRO A 79 -46.56 23.61 25.34
CA PRO A 79 -45.57 23.03 26.24
C PRO A 79 -44.95 21.72 25.70
N GLN A 80 -45.73 20.87 25.05
CA GLN A 80 -45.25 19.62 24.44
C GLN A 80 -44.22 19.84 23.33
N ALA A 81 -44.36 20.88 22.52
CA ALA A 81 -43.41 21.19 21.44
C ALA A 81 -42.07 21.67 22.01
N LEU A 82 -42.12 22.42 23.11
CA LEU A 82 -40.93 22.83 23.85
C LEU A 82 -40.26 21.63 24.53
N GLU A 83 -40.99 20.79 25.25
CA GLU A 83 -40.44 19.60 25.91
C GLU A 83 -39.76 18.65 24.91
N GLY A 84 -40.38 18.41 23.76
CA GLY A 84 -39.77 17.62 22.68
C GLY A 84 -38.47 18.24 22.17
N PHE A 85 -38.41 19.57 22.08
CA PHE A 85 -37.21 20.28 21.65
C PHE A 85 -36.09 20.23 22.70
N LEU A 86 -36.40 20.47 23.98
CA LEU A 86 -35.45 20.37 25.10
C LEU A 86 -34.90 18.94 25.23
N ARG A 87 -35.75 17.91 25.07
CA ARG A 87 -35.30 16.51 25.09
C ARG A 87 -34.38 16.17 23.91
N LYS A 88 -34.63 16.77 22.74
CA LYS A 88 -33.78 16.59 21.55
C LYS A 88 -32.41 17.26 21.69
N THR A 89 -32.37 18.46 22.26
CA THR A 89 -31.13 19.25 22.39
C THR A 89 -30.35 18.94 23.66
N GLY A 90 -31.00 18.36 24.67
CA GLY A 90 -30.41 18.11 26.00
C GLY A 90 -30.19 19.37 26.83
N LEU A 91 -30.69 20.52 26.37
CA LEU A 91 -30.56 21.82 27.03
C LEU A 91 -31.79 22.11 27.91
N THR A 92 -31.63 22.97 28.90
CA THR A 92 -32.75 23.54 29.67
C THR A 92 -33.34 24.76 28.97
N ARG A 93 -34.56 25.18 29.37
CA ARG A 93 -35.24 26.32 28.74
C ARG A 93 -34.42 27.61 28.88
N GLU A 94 -33.71 27.77 29.99
CA GLU A 94 -32.89 28.94 30.30
C GLU A 94 -31.64 29.04 29.41
N GLN A 95 -31.23 27.93 28.81
CA GLN A 95 -30.08 27.85 27.89
C GLN A 95 -30.47 28.14 26.44
N LEU A 96 -31.77 28.32 26.14
CA LEU A 96 -32.25 28.67 24.81
C LEU A 96 -32.19 30.19 24.59
N ILE A 97 -31.82 30.60 23.38
CA ILE A 97 -31.77 32.01 22.97
C ILE A 97 -33.05 32.34 22.20
N ASP A 98 -33.83 33.32 22.66
CA ASP A 98 -34.95 33.86 21.87
C ASP A 98 -34.42 34.88 20.86
N ARG A 99 -34.71 34.66 19.57
CA ARG A 99 -34.57 35.68 18.53
C ARG A 99 -35.91 35.86 17.81
N ASN A 100 -36.52 37.03 18.03
CA ASN A 100 -37.77 37.45 17.40
C ASN A 100 -38.94 36.46 17.59
N GLY A 101 -39.09 35.91 18.79
CA GLY A 101 -40.19 35.01 19.14
C GLY A 101 -39.97 33.57 18.72
N THR A 102 -38.73 33.19 18.40
CA THR A 102 -38.32 31.81 18.09
C THR A 102 -37.16 31.42 18.98
N LEU A 103 -37.26 30.26 19.63
CA LEU A 103 -36.21 29.73 20.49
C LEU A 103 -35.15 29.02 19.66
N PHE A 104 -33.89 29.24 19.99
CA PHE A 104 -32.74 28.58 19.38
C PHE A 104 -31.91 27.89 20.45
N ALA A 105 -31.51 26.65 20.17
CA ALA A 105 -30.51 25.95 20.95
C ALA A 105 -29.15 26.23 20.31
N VAL A 106 -28.26 26.89 21.04
CA VAL A 106 -26.87 27.07 20.63
C VAL A 106 -26.02 26.13 21.47
N THR A 107 -25.41 25.15 20.81
CA THR A 107 -24.53 24.19 21.46
C THR A 107 -23.10 24.44 20.99
N GLU A 108 -22.22 24.79 21.92
CA GLU A 108 -20.79 24.88 21.66
C GLU A 108 -20.14 23.51 21.86
N LYS A 109 -19.56 22.98 20.78
CA LYS A 109 -18.70 21.79 20.85
C LYS A 109 -17.25 22.27 20.90
N PRO A 110 -16.51 21.99 22.00
CA PRO A 110 -15.11 22.36 22.07
C PRO A 110 -14.31 21.65 20.98
N GLY A 111 -13.21 22.28 20.58
CA GLY A 111 -12.23 21.65 19.69
C GLY A 111 -11.75 20.32 20.25
N ARG A 112 -11.52 19.35 19.37
CA ARG A 112 -10.97 18.03 19.71
C ARG A 112 -9.51 17.99 19.30
N ALA A 113 -8.66 17.38 20.11
CA ALA A 113 -7.28 17.11 19.72
C ALA A 113 -7.27 16.24 18.44
N THR A 114 -6.49 16.62 17.44
CA THR A 114 -6.38 15.90 16.18
C THR A 114 -5.90 14.47 16.40
N ALA A 115 -5.02 14.23 17.38
CA ALA A 115 -4.61 12.89 17.78
C ALA A 115 -5.81 12.00 18.17
N ALA A 116 -6.80 12.52 18.90
CA ALA A 116 -7.99 11.76 19.26
C ALA A 116 -8.87 11.45 18.04
N VAL A 117 -8.99 12.40 17.11
CA VAL A 117 -9.70 12.17 15.83
C VAL A 117 -9.01 11.09 15.01
N LEU A 118 -7.68 11.13 14.91
CA LEU A 118 -6.88 10.13 14.20
C LEU A 118 -6.99 8.74 14.85
N ALA A 119 -6.93 8.66 16.18
CA ALA A 119 -7.07 7.41 16.93
C ALA A 119 -8.43 6.70 16.69
N GLU A 120 -9.48 7.45 16.39
CA GLU A 120 -10.79 6.91 15.98
C GLU A 120 -10.85 6.60 14.48
N ALA A 121 -10.31 7.50 13.64
CA ALA A 121 -10.37 7.40 12.19
C ALA A 121 -9.58 6.21 11.64
N ILE A 122 -8.34 5.96 12.11
CA ILE A 122 -7.49 4.91 11.54
C ILE A 122 -8.12 3.51 11.69
N PRO A 123 -8.62 3.10 12.88
CA PRO A 123 -9.34 1.83 13.01
C PRO A 123 -10.58 1.73 12.12
N ALA A 124 -11.29 2.83 11.87
CA ALA A 124 -12.43 2.84 10.95
C ALA A 124 -11.99 2.60 9.49
N ILE A 125 -10.94 3.28 9.04
CA ILE A 125 -10.34 3.11 7.70
C ILE A 125 -9.89 1.66 7.50
N VAL A 126 -9.16 1.10 8.47
CA VAL A 126 -8.62 -0.26 8.38
C VAL A 126 -9.75 -1.30 8.29
N ARG A 127 -10.84 -1.14 9.04
CA ARG A 127 -12.01 -2.04 8.97
C ARG A 127 -12.78 -1.92 7.66
N ALA A 128 -12.88 -0.71 7.10
CA ALA A 128 -13.63 -0.43 5.88
C ALA A 128 -12.80 -0.58 4.59
N PHE A 129 -11.55 -1.01 4.69
CA PHE A 129 -10.60 -0.97 3.58
C PHE A 129 -11.01 -1.90 2.43
N PRO A 130 -11.16 -1.38 1.19
CA PRO A 130 -11.79 -2.10 0.08
C PRO A 130 -10.81 -3.02 -0.67
N TRP A 131 -10.18 -3.95 0.06
CA TRP A 131 -9.30 -4.94 -0.57
C TRP A 131 -10.07 -5.80 -1.58
N PRO A 132 -9.62 -5.92 -2.85
CA PRO A 132 -10.28 -6.77 -3.85
C PRO A 132 -10.38 -8.24 -3.41
N LYS A 133 -9.42 -8.68 -2.58
CA LYS A 133 -9.45 -9.96 -1.90
C LYS A 133 -8.86 -9.80 -0.49
N SER A 134 -9.74 -9.81 0.51
CA SER A 134 -9.37 -9.82 1.92
C SER A 134 -9.44 -11.23 2.52
N MET A 135 -8.73 -11.47 3.62
CA MET A 135 -8.73 -12.71 4.37
C MET A 135 -8.91 -12.42 5.87
N ARG A 136 -9.28 -13.46 6.64
CA ARG A 136 -9.29 -13.47 8.10
C ARG A 136 -8.19 -14.43 8.57
N TRP A 137 -7.58 -14.20 9.73
CA TRP A 137 -6.37 -14.93 10.15
C TRP A 137 -6.43 -15.35 11.62
N GLY A 138 -5.70 -16.43 11.96
CA GLY A 138 -5.55 -16.94 13.32
C GLY A 138 -6.88 -17.38 13.96
N ASP A 139 -6.88 -17.51 15.29
CA ASP A 139 -8.05 -17.94 16.06
C ASP A 139 -9.25 -16.99 15.91
N ALA A 140 -8.96 -15.69 15.73
CA ALA A 140 -10.00 -14.67 15.49
C ALA A 140 -10.83 -14.98 14.23
N SER A 141 -10.28 -15.68 13.24
CA SER A 141 -10.98 -16.03 12.01
C SER A 141 -12.25 -16.88 12.20
N ALA A 142 -12.38 -17.52 13.37
CA ALA A 142 -13.59 -18.24 13.77
C ALA A 142 -14.84 -17.35 13.82
N SER A 143 -14.67 -16.03 14.05
CA SER A 143 -15.76 -15.06 14.04
C SER A 143 -15.86 -14.32 12.71
N THR A 144 -17.09 -14.02 12.27
CA THR A 144 -17.37 -13.14 11.11
C THR A 144 -16.99 -11.68 11.37
N GLU A 145 -16.89 -11.29 12.64
CA GLU A 145 -16.52 -9.95 13.11
C GLU A 145 -14.99 -9.71 13.12
N SER A 146 -14.19 -10.72 12.78
CA SER A 146 -12.74 -10.55 12.75
C SER A 146 -12.29 -9.63 11.62
N LEU A 147 -11.17 -8.94 11.88
CA LEU A 147 -10.58 -8.02 10.93
C LEU A 147 -10.30 -8.72 9.60
N ARG A 148 -10.81 -8.14 8.52
CA ARG A 148 -10.49 -8.53 7.16
C ARG A 148 -9.35 -7.64 6.66
N TRP A 149 -8.25 -8.26 6.27
CA TRP A 149 -7.11 -7.56 5.68
C TRP A 149 -6.53 -8.40 4.54
N VAL A 150 -5.77 -7.80 3.62
CA VAL A 150 -5.18 -8.52 2.48
C VAL A 150 -4.26 -9.67 2.94
N ARG A 151 -3.57 -9.45 4.06
CA ARG A 151 -2.61 -10.34 4.72
C ARG A 151 -2.61 -10.08 6.23
N PRO A 152 -1.98 -10.90 7.09
CA PRO A 152 -1.88 -10.56 8.51
C PRO A 152 -1.16 -9.22 8.70
N LEU A 153 -1.78 -8.30 9.42
CA LEU A 153 -1.13 -7.08 9.88
C LEU A 153 -0.12 -7.45 10.99
N GLN A 154 1.04 -6.82 10.99
CA GLN A 154 2.20 -7.17 11.84
C GLN A 154 2.70 -6.00 12.68
N GLY A 155 2.28 -4.77 12.38
CA GLY A 155 2.70 -3.60 13.14
C GLY A 155 2.10 -2.33 12.57
N ILE A 156 2.01 -1.31 13.41
CA ILE A 156 1.43 -0.02 13.07
C ILE A 156 2.34 1.09 13.61
N VAL A 157 2.82 1.96 12.73
CA VAL A 157 3.39 3.25 13.13
C VAL A 157 2.33 4.32 12.96
N ALA A 158 2.06 5.11 13.99
CA ALA A 158 1.14 6.25 13.91
C ALA A 158 1.66 7.42 14.74
N LEU A 159 2.19 8.44 14.07
CA LEU A 159 2.87 9.57 14.69
C LEU A 159 2.28 10.88 14.18
N LEU A 160 1.91 11.79 15.09
CA LEU A 160 1.53 13.18 14.79
C LEU A 160 2.66 14.10 15.28
N GLY A 161 3.47 14.60 14.35
CA GLY A 161 4.81 15.10 14.68
C GLY A 161 5.69 13.96 15.14
N GLU A 162 6.10 14.01 16.41
CA GLU A 162 6.89 12.97 17.08
C GLU A 162 6.09 12.19 18.14
N GLU A 163 4.83 12.59 18.35
CA GLU A 163 3.96 11.99 19.37
C GLU A 163 3.19 10.81 18.80
N ILE A 164 3.13 9.72 19.57
CA ILE A 164 2.34 8.54 19.21
C ILE A 164 0.85 8.89 19.27
N VAL A 165 0.12 8.56 18.21
CA VAL A 165 -1.35 8.58 18.22
C VAL A 165 -1.83 7.22 18.73
N PRO A 166 -2.34 7.11 19.98
CA PRO A 166 -2.58 5.82 20.59
C PRO A 166 -3.91 5.22 20.15
N PHE A 167 -3.85 4.06 19.49
CA PHE A 167 -5.00 3.19 19.24
C PHE A 167 -4.57 1.73 19.12
N GLU A 168 -5.55 0.84 19.14
CA GLU A 168 -5.35 -0.58 18.91
C GLU A 168 -6.37 -1.10 17.90
N ILE A 169 -5.93 -1.98 17.01
CA ILE A 169 -6.82 -2.73 16.13
C ILE A 169 -6.35 -4.17 15.98
N ALA A 170 -7.27 -5.11 16.19
CA ALA A 170 -7.00 -6.55 16.11
C ALA A 170 -5.79 -7.00 16.96
N GLY A 171 -5.65 -6.46 18.17
CA GLY A 171 -4.55 -6.79 19.09
C GLY A 171 -3.22 -6.11 18.76
N ILE A 172 -3.17 -5.21 17.77
CA ILE A 172 -1.97 -4.49 17.37
C ILE A 172 -2.10 -3.03 17.78
N ALA A 173 -1.29 -2.64 18.76
CA ALA A 173 -1.17 -1.26 19.20
C ALA A 173 -0.31 -0.44 18.22
N SER A 174 -0.71 0.80 17.98
CA SER A 174 0.10 1.80 17.30
C SER A 174 1.35 2.16 18.12
N GLY A 175 2.47 2.41 17.47
CA GLY A 175 3.67 2.93 18.12
C GLY A 175 4.58 3.70 17.17
N ALA A 176 5.87 3.77 17.53
CA ALA A 176 6.93 4.40 16.72
C ALA A 176 7.87 3.37 16.08
N ALA A 177 7.75 2.10 16.44
CA ALA A 177 8.65 1.04 16.03
C ALA A 177 8.18 0.33 14.77
N THR A 178 9.12 0.03 13.87
CA THR A 178 8.90 -0.83 12.69
C THR A 178 10.12 -1.73 12.46
N LEU A 179 10.10 -2.56 11.42
CA LEU A 179 11.23 -3.40 11.00
C LEU A 179 11.93 -2.83 9.77
N GLY A 180 13.19 -3.17 9.55
CA GLY A 180 13.87 -2.96 8.27
C GLY A 180 13.54 -4.02 7.22
N HIS A 181 14.42 -4.13 6.23
CA HIS A 181 14.34 -5.17 5.20
C HIS A 181 14.46 -6.56 5.80
N ARG A 182 13.63 -7.51 5.36
CA ARG A 182 13.54 -8.86 5.94
C ARG A 182 14.88 -9.60 6.03
N PHE A 183 15.77 -9.37 5.07
CA PHE A 183 17.05 -10.08 4.98
C PHE A 183 18.26 -9.19 5.29
N HIS A 184 18.21 -7.90 4.93
CA HIS A 184 19.35 -6.99 5.10
C HIS A 184 19.37 -6.30 6.46
N HIS A 185 18.19 -6.10 7.05
CA HIS A 185 18.06 -5.47 8.36
C HIS A 185 16.81 -6.01 9.08
N PRO A 186 16.84 -7.28 9.55
CA PRO A 186 15.70 -7.94 10.18
C PRO A 186 15.38 -7.42 11.59
N TYR A 187 15.97 -6.30 12.00
CA TYR A 187 15.86 -5.72 13.33
C TYR A 187 14.86 -4.56 13.35
N GLN A 188 14.36 -4.30 14.56
CA GLN A 188 13.48 -3.18 14.85
C GLN A 188 14.24 -1.86 14.76
N ILE A 189 13.56 -0.86 14.22
CA ILE A 189 13.98 0.54 14.18
C ILE A 189 12.86 1.43 14.71
N THR A 190 13.22 2.59 15.23
CA THR A 190 12.27 3.58 15.74
C THR A 190 12.22 4.78 14.81
N ILE A 191 11.03 5.11 14.34
CA ILE A 191 10.75 6.29 13.52
C ILE A 191 10.52 7.50 14.45
N GLY A 192 11.14 8.63 14.13
CA GLY A 192 10.97 9.86 14.90
C GLY A 192 9.77 10.66 14.44
N GLY A 193 9.44 10.61 13.14
CA GLY A 193 8.24 11.22 12.60
C GLY A 193 8.18 11.12 11.07
N ALA A 194 7.32 11.91 10.45
CA ALA A 194 7.22 11.93 8.98
C ALA A 194 8.51 12.40 8.27
N HIS A 195 9.34 13.20 8.94
CA HIS A 195 10.52 13.85 8.36
C HIS A 195 11.71 12.88 8.18
N ASP A 196 11.81 11.82 8.99
CA ASP A 196 12.92 10.86 8.96
C ASP A 196 12.53 9.49 8.41
N TYR A 197 11.22 9.25 8.18
CA TYR A 197 10.67 7.94 7.82
C TYR A 197 11.35 7.31 6.58
N VAL A 198 11.40 8.05 5.48
CA VAL A 198 11.94 7.54 4.20
C VAL A 198 13.43 7.21 4.33
N GLU A 199 14.21 8.12 4.90
CA GLU A 199 15.66 7.96 5.01
C GLU A 199 16.05 6.86 6.02
N LYS A 200 15.33 6.74 7.15
CA LYS A 200 15.56 5.65 8.11
C LYS A 200 15.27 4.28 7.50
N LEU A 201 14.18 4.16 6.75
CA LEU A 201 13.86 2.90 6.06
C LEU A 201 14.85 2.59 4.95
N ARG A 202 15.29 3.60 4.19
CA ARG A 202 16.36 3.43 3.19
C ARG A 202 17.65 2.93 3.81
N ALA A 203 18.10 3.51 4.92
CA ALA A 203 19.27 3.03 5.67
C ALA A 203 19.13 1.56 6.12
N CYS A 204 17.90 1.09 6.28
CA CYS A 204 17.56 -0.28 6.61
C CYS A 204 17.16 -1.13 5.39
N HIS A 205 17.61 -0.72 4.19
CA HIS A 205 17.40 -1.40 2.90
C HIS A 205 15.92 -1.53 2.48
N VAL A 206 15.10 -0.53 2.79
CA VAL A 206 13.71 -0.45 2.34
C VAL A 206 13.51 0.85 1.57
N ILE A 207 13.40 0.75 0.25
CA ILE A 207 12.92 1.85 -0.58
C ILE A 207 11.39 1.81 -0.52
N VAL A 208 10.80 2.78 0.17
CA VAL A 208 9.34 2.83 0.36
C VAL A 208 8.62 3.34 -0.88
N ASP A 209 9.27 4.21 -1.64
CA ASP A 209 8.70 4.76 -2.86
C ASP A 209 8.65 3.70 -3.97
N HIS A 210 7.45 3.49 -4.50
CA HIS A 210 7.21 2.56 -5.60
C HIS A 210 7.85 3.07 -6.90
N ASP A 211 7.76 4.37 -7.16
CA ASP A 211 8.15 4.97 -8.43
C ASP A 211 9.68 5.06 -8.52
N GLU A 212 10.34 5.26 -7.38
CA GLU A 212 11.79 5.14 -7.27
C GLU A 212 12.27 3.71 -7.54
N ARG A 213 11.65 2.69 -6.93
CA ARG A 213 12.00 1.29 -7.23
C ARG A 213 11.74 0.94 -8.70
N ALA A 214 10.63 1.39 -9.27
CA ALA A 214 10.33 1.20 -10.68
C ALA A 214 11.44 1.79 -11.57
N THR A 215 11.91 2.99 -11.25
CA THR A 215 13.02 3.64 -11.95
C THR A 215 14.33 2.85 -11.82
N LEU A 216 14.70 2.45 -10.61
CA LEU A 216 15.90 1.62 -10.37
C LEU A 216 15.84 0.29 -11.16
N ILE A 217 14.68 -0.37 -11.17
CA ILE A 217 14.50 -1.62 -11.92
C ILE A 217 14.65 -1.37 -13.41
N ARG A 218 14.00 -0.34 -13.95
CA ARG A 218 14.06 0.01 -15.37
C ARG A 218 15.50 0.25 -15.81
N ASP A 219 16.21 1.09 -15.07
CA ASP A 219 17.54 1.55 -15.47
C ASP A 219 18.59 0.45 -15.28
N HIS A 220 18.60 -0.25 -14.13
CA HIS A 220 19.57 -1.32 -13.89
C HIS A 220 19.29 -2.58 -14.72
N ALA A 221 18.04 -2.89 -15.06
CA ALA A 221 17.74 -4.00 -15.98
C ALA A 221 18.24 -3.69 -17.39
N ARG A 222 18.05 -2.44 -17.86
CA ARG A 222 18.56 -1.98 -19.15
C ARG A 222 20.08 -2.02 -19.17
N GLU A 223 20.72 -1.53 -18.11
CA GLU A 223 22.17 -1.55 -17.96
C GLU A 223 22.73 -2.97 -17.97
N ALA A 224 22.14 -3.89 -17.19
CA ALA A 224 22.58 -5.28 -17.13
C ALA A 224 22.51 -5.98 -18.49
N ALA A 225 21.46 -5.71 -19.28
CA ALA A 225 21.36 -6.22 -20.65
C ALA A 225 22.43 -5.60 -21.57
N MET A 226 22.58 -4.27 -21.53
CA MET A 226 23.53 -3.53 -22.37
C MET A 226 24.99 -3.96 -22.12
N GLN A 227 25.37 -4.18 -20.86
CA GLN A 227 26.72 -4.65 -20.51
C GLN A 227 27.04 -6.04 -21.10
N ALA A 228 26.02 -6.83 -21.42
CA ALA A 228 26.14 -8.13 -22.10
C ALA A 228 25.98 -8.04 -23.63
N GLY A 229 25.88 -6.83 -24.20
CA GLY A 229 25.65 -6.63 -25.63
C GLY A 229 24.23 -6.99 -26.08
N LEU A 230 23.26 -6.93 -25.15
CA LEU A 230 21.86 -7.25 -25.39
C LEU A 230 20.98 -6.00 -25.21
N GLU A 231 19.81 -6.02 -25.84
CA GLU A 231 18.77 -5.01 -25.66
C GLU A 231 17.64 -5.60 -24.78
N LEU A 232 17.29 -4.91 -23.69
CA LEU A 232 16.16 -5.33 -22.85
C LEU A 232 14.84 -5.08 -23.61
N ILE A 233 13.93 -6.05 -23.64
CA ILE A 233 12.56 -5.80 -24.10
C ILE A 233 11.81 -5.06 -22.98
N GLU A 234 11.53 -3.78 -23.19
CA GLU A 234 10.86 -2.93 -22.20
C GLU A 234 9.41 -3.38 -21.93
N ASP A 235 9.03 -3.42 -20.65
CA ASP A 235 7.68 -3.76 -20.19
C ASP A 235 7.38 -3.03 -18.88
N GLU A 236 6.71 -1.88 -18.98
CA GLU A 236 6.37 -1.04 -17.82
C GLU A 236 5.41 -1.74 -16.84
N GLY A 237 4.55 -2.64 -17.33
CA GLY A 237 3.70 -3.45 -16.46
C GLY A 237 4.52 -4.38 -15.58
N LEU A 238 5.60 -4.94 -16.15
CA LEU A 238 6.52 -5.81 -15.43
C LEU A 238 7.46 -5.03 -14.49
N VAL A 239 7.86 -3.81 -14.86
CA VAL A 239 8.58 -2.87 -13.98
C VAL A 239 7.74 -2.59 -12.72
N ALA A 240 6.47 -2.19 -12.90
CA ALA A 240 5.56 -1.93 -11.79
C ALA A 240 5.32 -3.18 -10.94
N GLU A 241 5.16 -4.36 -11.57
CA GLU A 241 4.98 -5.61 -10.84
C GLU A 241 6.22 -5.96 -9.99
N ASN A 242 7.43 -5.87 -10.56
CA ASN A 242 8.67 -6.13 -9.81
C ASN A 242 8.93 -5.09 -8.70
N ALA A 243 8.60 -3.82 -8.92
CA ALA A 243 8.67 -2.79 -7.88
C ALA A 243 7.73 -3.10 -6.72
N GLY A 244 6.56 -3.67 -7.00
CA GLY A 244 5.63 -4.16 -5.98
C GLY A 244 6.03 -5.48 -5.32
N LEU A 245 7.00 -6.22 -5.87
CA LEU A 245 7.50 -7.48 -5.29
C LEU A 245 8.77 -7.30 -4.46
N THR A 246 9.38 -6.11 -4.49
CA THR A 246 10.68 -5.85 -3.86
C THR A 246 10.66 -4.60 -2.97
N GLU A 247 11.45 -4.64 -1.91
CA GLU A 247 11.79 -3.49 -1.07
C GLU A 247 13.18 -2.94 -1.40
N TRP A 248 14.06 -3.79 -1.95
CA TRP A 248 15.42 -3.46 -2.37
C TRP A 248 15.75 -4.16 -3.71
N PRO A 249 15.28 -3.61 -4.84
CA PRO A 249 15.39 -4.27 -6.14
C PRO A 249 16.83 -4.31 -6.67
N ILE A 250 17.25 -5.48 -7.14
CA ILE A 250 18.52 -5.69 -7.84
C ILE A 250 18.25 -6.53 -9.09
N PRO A 251 18.13 -5.91 -10.26
CA PRO A 251 18.06 -6.62 -11.54
C PRO A 251 19.36 -7.42 -11.80
N LEU A 252 19.22 -8.68 -12.21
CA LEU A 252 20.31 -9.60 -12.47
C LEU A 252 20.10 -10.29 -13.81
N LEU A 253 21.09 -10.20 -14.70
CA LEU A 253 21.07 -10.89 -15.98
C LEU A 253 21.38 -12.38 -15.79
N GLY A 254 20.55 -13.21 -16.39
CA GLY A 254 20.75 -14.65 -16.54
C GLY A 254 20.60 -15.09 -17.98
N GLN A 255 21.03 -16.33 -18.24
CA GLN A 255 20.84 -16.99 -19.53
C GLN A 255 20.20 -18.35 -19.31
N PHE A 256 19.37 -18.79 -20.26
CA PHE A 256 18.77 -20.12 -20.30
C PHE A 256 19.32 -20.92 -21.50
N ASP A 257 18.97 -22.20 -21.58
CA ASP A 257 19.45 -23.08 -22.65
C ASP A 257 18.98 -22.57 -24.03
N PRO A 258 19.88 -22.32 -25.00
CA PRO A 258 19.51 -21.84 -26.32
C PRO A 258 18.56 -22.78 -27.07
N ALA A 259 18.47 -24.08 -26.71
CA ALA A 259 17.50 -25.00 -27.29
C ALA A 259 16.03 -24.56 -27.09
N PHE A 260 15.75 -23.72 -26.09
CA PHE A 260 14.41 -23.16 -25.92
C PHE A 260 14.04 -22.14 -27.00
N LEU A 261 15.00 -21.58 -27.74
CA LEU A 261 14.75 -20.65 -28.85
C LEU A 261 14.10 -21.32 -30.08
N ASP A 262 13.98 -22.65 -30.08
CA ASP A 262 13.19 -23.40 -31.07
C ASP A 262 11.66 -23.18 -30.88
N VAL A 263 11.25 -22.67 -29.71
CA VAL A 263 9.86 -22.31 -29.40
C VAL A 263 9.61 -20.85 -29.83
N PRO A 264 8.41 -20.49 -30.33
CA PRO A 264 8.10 -19.12 -30.71
C PRO A 264 8.44 -18.10 -29.61
N PRO A 265 9.07 -16.95 -29.97
CA PRO A 265 9.48 -15.92 -29.01
C PRO A 265 8.36 -15.46 -28.07
N GLU A 266 7.13 -15.39 -28.57
CA GLU A 266 5.94 -14.97 -27.83
C GLU A 266 5.63 -15.92 -26.67
N VAL A 267 5.85 -17.23 -26.84
CA VAL A 267 5.65 -18.24 -25.80
C VAL A 267 6.71 -18.08 -24.71
N ILE A 268 7.98 -17.92 -25.10
CA ILE A 268 9.09 -17.71 -24.15
C ILE A 268 8.86 -16.43 -23.34
N GLN A 269 8.54 -15.32 -24.02
CA GLN A 269 8.27 -14.05 -23.38
C GLN A 269 7.07 -14.14 -22.43
N LEU A 270 5.97 -14.78 -22.85
CA LEU A 270 4.79 -14.97 -22.01
C LEU A 270 5.10 -15.81 -20.78
N THR A 271 5.81 -16.93 -20.93
CA THR A 271 6.21 -17.80 -19.82
C THR A 271 7.13 -17.08 -18.82
N ALA A 272 8.17 -16.41 -19.31
CA ALA A 272 9.09 -15.63 -18.47
C ALA A 272 8.35 -14.51 -17.71
N ARG A 273 7.51 -13.76 -18.41
CA ARG A 273 6.74 -12.64 -17.87
C ARG A 273 5.69 -13.07 -16.86
N VAL A 274 4.85 -14.05 -17.19
CA VAL A 274 3.68 -14.39 -16.37
C VAL A 274 4.07 -15.24 -15.17
N ASN A 275 4.89 -16.27 -15.38
CA ASN A 275 5.19 -17.24 -14.33
C ASN A 275 6.30 -16.77 -13.40
N GLN A 276 7.28 -16.02 -13.91
CA GLN A 276 8.51 -15.71 -13.18
C GLN A 276 8.79 -14.21 -13.00
N LYS A 277 8.04 -13.35 -13.70
CA LYS A 277 8.21 -11.89 -13.66
C LYS A 277 9.57 -11.43 -14.18
N TYR A 278 10.14 -12.18 -15.13
CA TYR A 278 11.42 -11.85 -15.74
C TYR A 278 11.22 -11.05 -17.02
N PHE A 279 12.13 -10.10 -17.23
CA PHE A 279 12.28 -9.45 -18.52
C PHE A 279 13.07 -10.38 -19.45
N VAL A 280 12.86 -10.26 -20.75
CA VAL A 280 13.62 -10.96 -21.78
C VAL A 280 14.41 -9.96 -22.61
N CYS A 281 15.44 -10.44 -23.31
CA CYS A 281 16.33 -9.57 -24.09
C CYS A 281 16.34 -9.96 -25.57
N ARG A 282 16.76 -9.02 -26.43
CA ARG A 282 17.07 -9.23 -27.84
C ARG A 282 18.57 -9.14 -28.08
N GLY A 283 19.05 -9.89 -29.07
CA GLY A 283 20.41 -9.76 -29.60
C GLY A 283 20.52 -8.61 -30.60
N ALA A 284 21.74 -8.35 -31.07
CA ALA A 284 22.03 -7.32 -32.07
C ALA A 284 21.35 -7.56 -33.43
N ASP A 285 20.92 -8.80 -33.72
CA ASP A 285 20.15 -9.16 -34.91
C ASP A 285 18.64 -8.87 -34.77
N GLY A 286 18.22 -8.30 -33.64
CA GLY A 286 16.83 -8.00 -33.32
C GLY A 286 16.00 -9.21 -32.89
N LYS A 287 16.58 -10.41 -32.82
CA LYS A 287 15.89 -11.63 -32.40
C LYS A 287 15.95 -11.79 -30.89
N LEU A 288 15.02 -12.57 -30.35
CA LEU A 288 15.02 -12.95 -28.93
C LEU A 288 16.32 -13.69 -28.59
N ALA A 289 17.02 -13.23 -27.55
CA ALA A 289 18.20 -13.89 -27.01
C ALA A 289 17.82 -14.92 -25.95
N ASN A 290 18.69 -15.90 -25.68
CA ASN A 290 18.53 -16.85 -24.59
C ASN A 290 18.85 -16.23 -23.21
N ALA A 291 18.40 -15.00 -22.99
CA ALA A 291 18.72 -14.18 -21.83
C ALA A 291 17.45 -13.62 -21.18
N PHE A 292 17.52 -13.51 -19.85
CA PHE A 292 16.47 -12.95 -19.03
C PHE A 292 17.06 -12.05 -17.96
N VAL A 293 16.28 -11.08 -17.48
CA VAL A 293 16.63 -10.30 -16.28
C VAL A 293 15.60 -10.61 -15.20
N CYS A 294 16.06 -11.15 -14.08
CA CYS A 294 15.24 -11.32 -12.88
C CYS A 294 15.53 -10.20 -11.87
N THR A 295 14.55 -9.83 -11.05
CA THR A 295 14.75 -8.82 -9.99
C THR A 295 14.88 -9.52 -8.64
N ALA A 296 16.08 -9.50 -8.06
CA ALA A 296 16.29 -9.94 -6.70
C ALA A 296 15.82 -8.88 -5.70
N ASN A 297 15.40 -9.31 -4.52
CA ASN A 297 15.14 -8.43 -3.38
C ASN A 297 16.29 -8.43 -2.36
N ILE A 298 17.45 -8.98 -2.73
CA ILE A 298 18.59 -9.19 -1.83
C ILE A 298 19.89 -8.87 -2.58
N ALA A 299 20.72 -8.00 -2.01
CA ALA A 299 22.13 -7.82 -2.35
C ALA A 299 22.93 -9.06 -1.91
N ALA A 300 23.11 -10.01 -2.82
CA ALA A 300 23.86 -11.22 -2.56
C ALA A 300 25.38 -10.96 -2.56
N HIS A 301 26.10 -11.65 -1.68
CA HIS A 301 27.56 -11.51 -1.53
C HIS A 301 28.35 -12.03 -2.75
N ASP A 302 27.76 -12.89 -3.56
CA ASP A 302 28.35 -13.48 -4.78
C ASP A 302 27.96 -12.72 -6.05
N GLY A 303 27.51 -11.47 -5.91
CA GLY A 303 27.01 -10.67 -7.03
C GLY A 303 25.71 -11.19 -7.65
N GLY A 304 25.02 -12.13 -6.99
CA GLY A 304 23.75 -12.70 -7.47
C GLY A 304 23.91 -13.99 -8.28
N ALA A 305 25.11 -14.55 -8.39
CA ALA A 305 25.37 -15.75 -9.20
C ALA A 305 24.47 -16.94 -8.83
N LYS A 306 24.34 -17.27 -7.54
CA LYS A 306 23.43 -18.35 -7.08
C LYS A 306 21.96 -18.02 -7.27
N ILE A 307 21.59 -16.74 -7.15
CA ILE A 307 20.22 -16.29 -7.41
C ILE A 307 19.90 -16.54 -8.89
N VAL A 308 20.75 -16.09 -9.80
CA VAL A 308 20.59 -16.31 -11.24
C VAL A 308 20.55 -17.80 -11.57
N GLU A 309 21.42 -18.63 -10.98
CA GLU A 309 21.41 -20.08 -11.19
C GLU A 309 20.07 -20.72 -10.76
N GLY A 310 19.55 -20.33 -9.58
CA GLY A 310 18.26 -20.81 -9.09
C GLY A 310 17.11 -20.38 -10.00
N ASN A 311 17.05 -19.09 -10.37
CA ASN A 311 16.03 -18.55 -11.27
C ASN A 311 16.11 -19.20 -12.66
N ARG A 312 17.31 -19.50 -13.17
CA ARG A 312 17.52 -20.26 -14.42
C ARG A 312 16.88 -21.64 -14.34
N LYS A 313 17.08 -22.39 -13.25
CA LYS A 313 16.48 -23.73 -13.08
C LYS A 313 14.95 -23.67 -13.08
N VAL A 314 14.38 -22.67 -12.39
CA VAL A 314 12.93 -22.47 -12.34
C VAL A 314 12.38 -22.08 -13.72
N LEU A 315 13.05 -21.17 -14.43
CA LEU A 315 12.66 -20.78 -15.79
C LEU A 315 12.74 -21.97 -16.75
N ALA A 316 13.83 -22.74 -16.72
CA ALA A 316 14.02 -23.90 -17.56
C ALA A 316 12.88 -24.91 -17.39
N ALA A 317 12.44 -25.20 -16.16
CA ALA A 317 11.30 -26.06 -15.92
C ALA A 317 10.01 -25.52 -16.58
N ARG A 318 9.76 -24.21 -16.50
CA ARG A 318 8.58 -23.58 -17.14
C ARG A 318 8.67 -23.57 -18.66
N LEU A 319 9.85 -23.33 -19.22
CA LEU A 319 10.06 -23.36 -20.66
C LEU A 319 9.99 -24.79 -21.22
N SER A 320 10.41 -25.81 -20.46
CA SER A 320 10.21 -27.21 -20.82
C SER A 320 8.73 -27.57 -20.90
N ASP A 321 7.92 -27.14 -19.94
CA ASP A 321 6.47 -27.33 -19.98
C ASP A 321 5.87 -26.65 -21.23
N ALA A 322 6.23 -25.38 -21.46
CA ALA A 322 5.74 -24.62 -22.61
C ALA A 322 6.15 -25.25 -23.95
N LYS A 323 7.39 -25.72 -24.05
CA LYS A 323 7.90 -26.44 -25.22
C LYS A 323 7.12 -27.74 -25.44
N PHE A 324 6.87 -28.50 -24.38
CA PHE A 324 6.11 -29.75 -24.49
C PHE A 324 4.69 -29.52 -25.03
N PHE A 325 4.00 -28.46 -24.56
CA PHE A 325 2.69 -28.09 -25.08
C PHE A 325 2.77 -27.67 -26.54
N TYR A 326 3.72 -26.80 -26.88
CA TYR A 326 3.92 -26.37 -28.27
C TYR A 326 4.21 -27.55 -29.22
N ASP A 327 5.15 -28.42 -28.86
CA ASP A 327 5.50 -29.61 -29.64
C ASP A 327 4.33 -30.61 -29.74
N THR A 328 3.41 -30.60 -28.77
CA THR A 328 2.20 -31.42 -28.81
C THR A 328 1.15 -30.83 -29.73
N ASP A 329 0.94 -29.51 -29.70
CA ASP A 329 0.00 -28.81 -30.57
C ASP A 329 0.40 -28.92 -32.04
N LEU A 330 1.71 -28.97 -32.33
CA LEU A 330 2.23 -29.18 -33.69
C LEU A 330 1.97 -30.59 -34.26
N LYS A 331 1.51 -31.55 -33.46
CA LYS A 331 1.21 -32.92 -33.94
C LYS A 331 -0.08 -32.98 -34.77
N VAL A 332 -1.00 -32.04 -34.58
CA VAL A 332 -2.27 -31.96 -35.30
C VAL A 332 -2.27 -30.66 -36.11
N PRO A 333 -2.37 -30.72 -37.46
CA PRO A 333 -2.48 -29.53 -38.28
C PRO A 333 -3.62 -28.63 -37.82
N LEU A 334 -3.47 -27.30 -37.95
CA LEU A 334 -4.49 -26.34 -37.51
C LEU A 334 -5.86 -26.56 -38.19
N GLU A 335 -5.87 -27.10 -39.42
CA GLU A 335 -7.10 -27.46 -40.14
C GLU A 335 -7.85 -28.67 -39.56
N GLU A 336 -7.19 -29.46 -38.71
CA GLU A 336 -7.73 -30.64 -38.03
C GLU A 336 -7.97 -30.42 -36.53
N GLN A 337 -7.66 -29.23 -35.99
CA GLN A 337 -7.90 -28.85 -34.58
C GLN A 337 -9.32 -28.37 -34.32
#